data_AF-A0A7Y1TAJ3-F1
#
_entry.id   AF-A0A7Y1TAJ3-F1
#
_cell.length_a   1.000
_cell.length_b   1.000
_cell.length_c   1.000
_cell.angle_alpha   90.00
_cell.angle_beta   90.00
_cell.angle_gamma   90.00
#
_symmetry.space_group_name_H-M   'P 1'
#
loop_
_entity.id
_entity.type
_entity.pdbx_description
1 polymer ?
#
loop_
_entity_poly.entity_id
_entity_poly.type
_entity_poly.pdbx_seq_one_letter_code
_entity_poly.pdbx_strand_id
1 'polypeptide(L)'
;MRISRVAVDTRWRRRGVATSLYQTMRKYALGEYTFLSSSFAFQSSSLPFWQSLGALPVALGMRLDKASGARSMLVVDSIDASMHSAQCKLALQLAGNLRYWCPRFFPEMADSDIHRLQGFSDSYESSAGESTSTAGEFDLVTLQRFANGELDASLALPALARVLAPWPANSTPVLEREPPTAQLLGILQACVAIAPDWGALANELGCSGLRAVQRALREAVREWLESFSKSLQSGRAQQD
;
A
#
# COMPACT_ATOMS: atom_id res chain seq x y z
N MET A 1 10.12 2.34 18.87
CA MET A 1 10.13 3.77 19.29
C MET A 1 9.76 4.67 18.10
N ARG A 2 8.98 5.74 18.31
CA ARG A 2 8.65 6.73 17.26
C ARG A 2 9.52 7.98 17.37
N ILE A 3 10.15 8.37 16.27
CA ILE A 3 10.87 9.63 16.12
C ILE A 3 9.86 10.71 15.74
N SER A 4 9.60 11.63 16.67
CA SER A 4 8.64 12.73 16.47
C SER A 4 9.20 13.84 15.58
N ARG A 5 10.48 14.20 15.73
CA ARG A 5 11.13 15.26 14.98
C ARG A 5 12.64 15.08 14.94
N VAL A 6 13.24 15.34 13.78
CA VAL A 6 14.68 15.55 13.62
C VAL A 6 14.87 16.99 13.15
N ALA A 7 15.65 17.78 13.88
CA ALA A 7 15.90 19.17 13.54
C ALA A 7 17.40 19.45 13.56
N VAL A 8 17.89 20.04 12.47
CA VAL A 8 19.28 20.50 12.34
C VAL A 8 19.26 21.94 11.90
N ASP A 9 19.97 22.79 12.65
CA ASP A 9 20.21 24.19 12.32
C ASP A 9 20.73 24.33 10.88
N THR A 10 20.24 25.33 10.15
CA THR A 10 20.51 25.51 8.71
C THR A 10 22.02 25.57 8.41
N ARG A 11 22.83 26.13 9.32
CA ARG A 11 24.29 26.24 9.18
C ARG A 11 25.01 24.89 9.23
N TRP A 12 24.34 23.85 9.75
CA TRP A 12 24.90 22.51 9.97
C TRP A 12 24.25 21.42 9.10
N ARG A 13 23.32 21.79 8.22
CA ARG A 13 22.70 20.86 7.27
C ARG A 13 23.74 20.29 6.30
N ARG A 14 23.49 19.07 5.81
CA ARG A 14 24.37 18.33 4.89
C ARG A 14 25.78 18.04 5.44
N ARG A 15 25.99 18.16 6.76
CA ARG A 15 27.23 17.77 7.46
C ARG A 15 27.10 16.46 8.25
N GLY A 16 26.10 15.63 7.94
CA GLY A 16 25.87 14.36 8.63
C GLY A 16 25.31 14.45 10.06
N VAL A 17 24.99 15.64 10.57
CA VAL A 17 24.49 15.82 11.95
C VAL A 17 23.22 15.01 12.22
N ALA A 18 22.22 15.09 11.33
CA ALA A 18 20.98 14.33 11.45
C ALA A 18 21.23 12.81 11.44
N THR A 19 22.16 12.35 10.60
CA THR A 19 22.58 10.95 10.52
C THR A 19 23.22 10.50 11.83
N SER A 20 24.12 11.30 12.40
CA SER A 20 24.77 10.99 13.69
C SER A 20 23.77 10.93 14.85
N LEU A 21 22.82 11.87 14.90
CA LEU A 21 21.73 11.85 15.88
C LEU A 21 20.89 10.58 15.75
N TYR A 22 20.51 10.23 14.51
CA TYR A 22 19.74 9.01 14.24
C TYR A 22 20.49 7.75 14.67
N GLN A 23 21.77 7.62 14.29
CA GLN A 23 22.59 6.47 14.65
C GLN A 23 22.74 6.33 16.17
N THR A 24 22.87 7.45 16.89
CA THR A 24 22.93 7.46 18.35
C THR A 24 21.61 6.98 18.95
N MET A 25 20.47 7.45 18.45
CA MET A 25 19.15 6.96 18.85
C MET A 25 18.96 5.47 18.53
N ARG A 26 19.41 5.01 17.36
CA ARG A 26 19.31 3.60 16.94
C ARG A 26 20.12 2.69 17.87
N LYS A 27 21.33 3.13 18.27
CA LYS A 27 22.14 2.42 19.27
C LYS A 27 21.45 2.34 20.63
N TYR A 28 20.87 3.45 21.10
CA TYR A 28 20.11 3.47 22.35
C TYR A 28 18.90 2.54 22.31
N ALA A 29 18.23 2.45 21.16
CA ALA A 29 17.03 1.63 21.02
C ALA A 29 17.33 0.13 20.87
N LEU A 30 18.58 -0.26 20.66
CA LEU A 30 18.98 -1.66 20.53
C LEU A 30 18.79 -2.38 21.87
N GLY A 31 18.09 -3.52 21.85
CA GLY A 31 17.77 -4.30 23.06
C GLY A 31 16.46 -3.89 23.76
N GLU A 32 15.97 -2.67 23.52
CA GLU A 32 14.73 -2.15 24.13
C GLU A 32 13.56 -2.08 23.14
N TYR A 33 13.85 -1.92 21.85
CA TYR A 33 12.83 -1.77 20.82
C TYR A 33 13.14 -2.61 19.58
N THR A 34 12.07 -3.09 18.94
CA THR A 34 12.15 -3.91 17.72
C THR A 34 12.31 -3.06 16.46
N PHE A 35 11.81 -1.82 16.48
CA PHE A 35 11.87 -0.91 15.33
C PHE A 35 11.85 0.58 15.72
N LEU A 36 12.36 1.41 14.81
CA LEU A 36 12.15 2.86 14.78
C LEU A 36 11.13 3.22 13.70
N SER A 37 10.35 4.26 13.93
CA SER A 37 9.46 4.81 12.89
C SER A 37 9.41 6.33 12.93
N SER A 38 9.07 6.95 11.80
CA SER A 38 8.76 8.38 11.75
C SER A 38 7.66 8.65 10.74
N SER A 39 6.80 9.62 11.08
CA SER A 39 5.72 10.08 10.20
C SER A 39 5.92 11.57 9.94
N PHE A 40 6.00 11.97 8.68
CA PHE A 40 6.32 13.34 8.29
C PHE A 40 5.61 13.76 7.00
N ALA A 41 5.47 15.06 6.78
CA ALA A 41 5.00 15.63 5.53
C ALA A 41 5.99 15.27 4.40
N PHE A 42 5.55 14.49 3.42
CA PHE A 42 6.39 14.00 2.35
C PHE A 42 6.90 15.14 1.47
N GLN A 43 8.20 15.07 1.17
CA GLN A 43 8.88 15.89 0.18
C GLN A 43 9.98 15.04 -0.47
N SER A 44 10.24 15.23 -1.75
CA SER A 44 11.23 14.47 -2.52
C SER A 44 12.63 14.49 -1.92
N SER A 45 13.00 15.54 -1.19
CA SER A 45 14.29 15.66 -0.50
C SER A 45 14.39 14.87 0.80
N SER A 46 13.26 14.49 1.41
CA SER A 46 13.23 13.82 2.71
C SER A 46 13.43 12.31 2.61
N LEU A 47 12.88 11.66 1.57
CA LEU A 47 12.95 10.22 1.42
C LEU A 47 14.38 9.67 1.27
N PRO A 48 15.28 10.27 0.45
CA PRO A 48 16.66 9.80 0.35
C PRO A 48 17.41 9.80 1.68
N PHE A 49 17.12 10.77 2.56
CA PHE A 49 17.70 10.79 3.90
C PHE A 49 17.28 9.56 4.69
N TRP A 50 15.97 9.26 4.77
CA TRP A 50 15.48 8.10 5.51
C TRP A 50 15.97 6.77 4.93
N GLN A 51 15.96 6.63 3.60
CA GLN A 51 16.48 5.43 2.93
C GLN A 51 17.97 5.21 3.20
N SER A 52 18.77 6.29 3.25
CA SER A 52 20.20 6.20 3.59
C SER A 52 20.47 5.68 5.01
N LEU A 53 19.46 5.74 5.89
CA LEU A 53 19.51 5.22 7.26
C LEU A 53 18.98 3.78 7.37
N GLY A 54 18.58 3.16 6.26
CA GLY A 54 17.92 1.85 6.25
C GLY A 54 16.42 1.90 6.61
N ALA A 55 15.86 3.09 6.82
CA ALA A 55 14.42 3.26 7.03
C ALA A 55 13.69 3.22 5.68
N LEU A 56 12.71 2.33 5.56
CA LEU A 56 11.93 2.13 4.34
C LEU A 56 10.56 2.79 4.48
N PRO A 57 10.04 3.42 3.41
CA PRO A 57 8.68 3.93 3.41
C PRO A 57 7.70 2.76 3.39
N VAL A 58 6.69 2.81 4.26
CA VAL A 58 5.72 1.71 4.44
C VAL A 58 4.27 2.16 4.32
N ALA A 59 3.99 3.47 4.41
CA ALA A 59 2.67 4.01 4.13
C ALA A 59 2.76 5.45 3.60
N LEU A 60 1.81 5.81 2.75
CA LEU A 60 1.57 7.17 2.28
C LEU A 60 0.10 7.53 2.53
N GLY A 61 -0.13 8.69 3.14
CA GLY A 61 -1.46 9.17 3.48
C GLY A 61 -2.27 9.52 2.23
N MET A 62 -3.51 9.04 2.18
CA MET A 62 -4.45 9.37 1.10
C MET A 62 -5.09 10.76 1.26
N ARG A 63 -4.98 11.35 2.45
CA ARG A 63 -5.47 12.70 2.75
C ARG A 63 -4.30 13.65 2.95
N LEU A 64 -4.50 14.90 2.56
CA LEU A 64 -3.59 15.98 2.86
C LEU A 64 -3.68 16.35 4.34
N ASP A 65 -2.52 16.58 4.95
CA ASP A 65 -2.46 17.19 6.27
C ASP A 65 -2.93 18.65 6.18
N LYS A 66 -3.81 19.06 7.10
CA LYS A 66 -4.46 20.38 7.05
C LYS A 66 -3.50 21.55 7.24
N ALA A 67 -2.40 21.33 7.96
CA ALA A 67 -1.45 22.39 8.29
C ALA A 67 -0.39 22.57 7.20
N SER A 68 0.13 21.45 6.67
CA SER A 68 1.19 21.46 5.67
C SER A 68 0.71 21.39 4.22
N GLY A 69 -0.53 20.95 3.98
CA GLY A 69 -1.03 20.68 2.63
C GLY A 69 -0.34 19.48 1.96
N ALA A 70 0.51 18.75 2.67
CA ALA A 70 1.29 17.63 2.14
C ALA A 70 0.72 16.28 2.59
N ARG A 71 1.07 15.22 1.87
CA ARG A 71 0.75 13.84 2.28
C ARG A 71 1.71 13.37 3.37
N SER A 72 1.19 12.71 4.39
CA SER A 72 2.03 12.12 5.43
C SER A 72 2.65 10.82 4.94
N MET A 73 3.97 10.69 5.03
CA MET A 73 4.68 9.43 4.79
C MET A 73 5.13 8.82 6.11
N LEU A 74 4.91 7.51 6.27
CA LEU A 74 5.46 6.70 7.36
C LEU A 74 6.67 5.92 6.85
N VAL A 75 7.77 6.02 7.58
CA VAL A 75 8.96 5.17 7.39
C VAL A 75 9.18 4.30 8.63
N VAL A 76 9.75 3.13 8.42
CA VAL A 76 10.12 2.17 9.47
C VAL A 76 11.56 1.70 9.23
N ASP A 77 12.36 1.62 10.29
CA ASP A 77 13.67 0.95 10.34
C ASP A 77 13.57 -0.21 11.33
N SER A 78 13.71 -1.44 10.85
CA SER A 78 13.81 -2.60 11.74
C SER A 78 15.15 -2.59 12.46
N ILE A 79 15.13 -2.47 13.79
CA ILE A 79 16.35 -2.56 14.60
C ILE A 79 16.73 -4.03 14.79
N ASP A 80 15.72 -4.86 15.02
CA ASP A 80 15.85 -6.31 15.20
C ASP A 80 15.59 -7.04 13.86
N ALA A 81 16.40 -8.08 13.60
CA ALA A 81 16.27 -8.97 12.46
C ALA A 81 14.88 -9.62 12.35
N SER A 82 14.21 -9.86 13.50
CA SER A 82 12.85 -10.43 13.54
C SER A 82 11.82 -9.59 12.78
N MET A 83 12.02 -8.27 12.71
CA MET A 83 11.11 -7.32 12.06
C MET A 83 11.53 -6.92 10.65
N HIS A 84 12.71 -7.33 10.20
CA HIS A 84 13.23 -6.95 8.89
C HIS A 84 12.33 -7.45 7.76
N SER A 85 11.89 -8.71 7.83
CA SER A 85 10.97 -9.27 6.84
C SER A 85 9.64 -8.49 6.79
N ALA A 86 9.09 -8.10 7.95
CA ALA A 86 7.87 -7.32 8.02
C ALA A 86 8.04 -5.91 7.43
N GLN A 87 9.16 -5.24 7.71
CA GLN A 87 9.52 -3.95 7.12
C GLN A 87 9.57 -4.05 5.58
N CYS A 88 10.26 -5.06 5.06
CA CYS A 88 10.39 -5.27 3.61
C CYS A 88 9.05 -5.58 2.96
N LYS A 89 8.22 -6.41 3.59
CA LYS A 89 6.88 -6.73 3.09
C LYS A 89 5.99 -5.49 3.01
N LEU A 90 5.99 -4.64 4.04
CA LEU A 90 5.24 -3.38 4.02
C LEU A 90 5.77 -2.40 2.97
N ALA A 91 7.09 -2.31 2.81
CA ALA A 91 7.71 -1.47 1.79
C ALA A 91 7.35 -1.94 0.37
N LEU A 92 7.35 -3.26 0.14
CA LEU A 92 6.92 -3.87 -1.12
C LEU A 92 5.44 -3.62 -1.39
N GLN A 93 4.57 -3.74 -0.37
CA GLN A 93 3.16 -3.41 -0.49
C GLN A 93 2.94 -1.94 -0.88
N LEU A 94 3.67 -1.00 -0.24
CA LEU A 94 3.62 0.41 -0.61
C LEU A 94 4.09 0.61 -2.06
N ALA A 95 5.23 0.01 -2.44
CA ALA A 95 5.78 0.10 -3.79
C ALA A 95 4.75 -0.32 -4.85
N GLY A 96 4.09 -1.46 -4.67
CA GLY A 96 3.04 -1.93 -5.58
C GLY A 96 1.81 -1.03 -5.60
N ASN A 97 1.43 -0.44 -4.46
CA ASN A 97 0.31 0.49 -4.39
C ASN A 97 0.61 1.82 -5.09
N LEU A 98 1.85 2.31 -5.02
CA LEU A 98 2.26 3.56 -5.66
C LEU A 98 2.11 3.51 -7.19
N ARG A 99 2.32 2.35 -7.83
CA ARG A 99 2.07 2.18 -9.28
C ARG A 99 0.63 2.49 -9.67
N TYR A 100 -0.31 2.12 -8.81
CA TYR A 100 -1.73 2.42 -9.03
C TYR A 100 -2.07 3.86 -8.68
N TRP A 101 -1.57 4.35 -7.53
CA TRP A 101 -1.93 5.66 -7.00
C TRP A 101 -1.28 6.84 -7.71
N CYS A 102 0.03 6.82 -8.00
CA CYS A 102 0.75 7.96 -8.57
C CYS A 102 0.08 8.58 -9.81
N PRO A 103 -0.36 7.81 -10.83
CA PRO A 103 -0.99 8.40 -12.01
C PRO A 103 -2.43 8.89 -11.80
N ARG A 104 -3.03 8.67 -10.62
CA ARG A 104 -4.49 8.80 -10.41
C ARG A 104 -4.89 9.63 -9.18
N PHE A 105 -4.29 9.34 -8.03
CA PHE A 105 -4.75 9.81 -6.71
C PHE A 105 -4.05 11.07 -6.21
N PHE A 106 -2.94 11.45 -6.85
CA PHE A 106 -2.02 12.48 -6.35
C PHE A 106 -1.84 13.66 -7.32
N PRO A 107 -2.93 14.24 -7.89
CA PRO A 107 -2.82 15.33 -8.87
C PRO A 107 -2.20 16.61 -8.28
N GLU A 108 -2.22 16.76 -6.95
CA GLU A 108 -1.68 17.93 -6.26
C GLU A 108 -0.17 17.85 -5.97
N MET A 109 0.45 16.67 -6.10
CA MET A 109 1.87 16.50 -5.82
C MET A 109 2.72 17.06 -6.96
N ALA A 110 3.86 17.66 -6.62
CA ALA A 110 4.81 18.13 -7.63
C ALA A 110 5.44 16.95 -8.39
N ASP A 111 5.81 17.17 -9.65
CA ASP A 111 6.45 16.13 -10.49
C ASP A 111 7.67 15.50 -9.83
N SER A 112 8.50 16.30 -9.15
CA SER A 112 9.68 15.80 -8.43
C SER A 112 9.34 14.83 -7.30
N ASP A 113 8.18 14.99 -6.66
CA ASP A 113 7.69 14.13 -5.59
C ASP A 113 7.12 12.84 -6.17
N ILE A 114 6.35 12.94 -7.26
CA ILE A 114 5.84 11.77 -8.01
C ILE A 114 7.00 10.93 -8.56
N HIS A 115 7.99 11.55 -9.21
CA HIS A 115 9.17 10.86 -9.70
C HIS A 115 9.97 10.19 -8.59
N ARG A 116 10.05 10.80 -7.39
CA ARG A 116 10.70 10.19 -6.24
C ARG A 116 9.98 8.92 -5.78
N LEU A 117 8.64 8.95 -5.73
CA LEU A 117 7.82 7.80 -5.36
C LEU A 117 7.87 6.67 -6.40
N GLN A 118 7.80 7.02 -7.69
CA GLN A 118 7.94 6.07 -8.80
C GLN A 118 9.32 5.41 -8.79
N GLY A 119 10.38 6.20 -8.64
CA GLY A 119 11.74 5.67 -8.54
C GLY A 119 11.94 4.72 -7.35
N PHE A 120 11.29 4.99 -6.21
CA PHE A 120 11.27 4.04 -5.10
C PHE A 120 10.51 2.76 -5.47
N SER A 121 9.30 2.88 -6.04
CA SER A 121 8.47 1.74 -6.45
C SER A 121 9.23 0.81 -7.41
N ASP A 122 9.81 1.37 -8.47
CA ASP A 122 10.54 0.60 -9.49
C ASP A 122 11.78 -0.06 -8.91
N SER A 123 12.60 0.68 -8.17
CA SER A 123 13.82 0.14 -7.57
C SER A 123 13.53 -0.97 -6.57
N TYR A 124 12.51 -0.80 -5.72
CA TYR A 124 12.26 -1.74 -4.64
C TYR A 124 11.66 -3.05 -5.16
N GLU A 125 10.73 -2.96 -6.11
CA GLU A 125 10.17 -4.15 -6.75
C GLU A 125 11.20 -4.93 -7.57
N SER A 126 12.06 -4.25 -8.33
CA SER A 126 13.14 -4.93 -9.06
C SER A 126 14.13 -5.64 -8.13
N SER A 127 14.37 -5.08 -6.94
CA SER A 127 15.26 -5.69 -5.94
C SER A 127 14.62 -6.84 -5.15
N ALA A 128 13.28 -6.90 -5.09
CA ALA A 128 12.57 -7.83 -4.22
C ALA A 128 12.59 -9.29 -4.71
N GLY A 129 12.85 -9.54 -6.01
CA GLY A 129 13.06 -10.87 -6.59
C GLY A 129 11.92 -11.90 -6.38
N GLU A 130 11.99 -13.05 -7.06
CA GLU A 130 10.98 -14.14 -6.99
C GLU A 130 10.74 -14.71 -5.58
N SER A 131 11.58 -14.37 -4.59
CA SER A 131 11.51 -14.88 -3.22
C SER A 131 10.46 -14.21 -2.32
N THR A 132 9.71 -13.23 -2.82
CA THR A 132 8.60 -12.58 -2.10
C THR A 132 7.23 -12.84 -2.77
N SER A 133 6.92 -14.11 -3.04
CA SER A 133 5.64 -14.61 -3.57
C SER A 133 4.41 -14.41 -2.67
N THR A 134 4.45 -13.45 -1.74
CA THR A 134 3.37 -13.09 -0.80
C THR A 134 2.51 -11.92 -1.30
N ALA A 135 2.78 -11.37 -2.48
CA ALA A 135 2.02 -10.22 -3.02
C ALA A 135 0.51 -10.50 -3.06
N GLY A 136 0.11 -11.73 -3.44
CA GLY A 136 -1.29 -12.16 -3.44
C GLY A 136 -1.90 -12.29 -2.04
N GLU A 137 -1.13 -12.69 -1.02
CA GLU A 137 -1.62 -12.80 0.36
C GLU A 137 -1.95 -11.41 0.94
N PHE A 138 -1.10 -10.42 0.70
CA PHE A 138 -1.34 -9.05 1.14
C PHE A 138 -2.57 -8.43 0.49
N ASP A 139 -2.81 -8.73 -0.78
CA ASP A 139 -3.97 -8.25 -1.51
C ASP A 139 -5.26 -8.84 -0.93
N LEU A 140 -5.31 -10.15 -0.70
CA LEU A 140 -6.46 -10.80 -0.07
C LEU A 140 -6.73 -10.26 1.34
N VAL A 141 -5.70 -10.10 2.17
CA VAL A 141 -5.85 -9.50 3.51
C VAL A 141 -6.35 -8.06 3.42
N THR A 142 -5.85 -7.26 2.48
CA THR A 142 -6.30 -5.88 2.26
C THR A 142 -7.77 -5.84 1.85
N LEU A 143 -8.18 -6.70 0.92
CA LEU A 143 -9.56 -6.82 0.47
C LEU A 143 -10.50 -7.30 1.59
N GLN A 144 -10.06 -8.25 2.41
CA GLN A 144 -10.82 -8.73 3.57
C GLN A 144 -11.07 -7.60 4.57
N ARG A 145 -10.02 -6.86 4.94
CA ARG A 145 -10.13 -5.71 5.86
C ARG A 145 -11.05 -4.62 5.30
N PHE A 146 -10.98 -4.38 4.00
CA PHE A 146 -11.89 -3.46 3.32
C PHE A 146 -13.34 -3.94 3.36
N ALA A 147 -13.61 -5.21 3.07
CA ALA A 147 -14.94 -5.82 3.15
C ALA A 147 -15.54 -5.78 4.58
N ASN A 148 -14.68 -5.84 5.60
CA ASN A 148 -15.03 -5.69 7.01
C ASN A 148 -15.23 -4.23 7.44
N GLY A 149 -14.91 -3.27 6.57
CA GLY A 149 -15.07 -1.84 6.84
C GLY A 149 -13.91 -1.18 7.58
N GLU A 150 -12.77 -1.87 7.75
CA GLU A 150 -11.58 -1.34 8.42
C GLU A 150 -10.77 -0.37 7.55
N LEU A 151 -10.98 -0.42 6.23
CA LEU A 151 -10.24 0.39 5.25
C LEU A 151 -11.19 1.22 4.37
N ASP A 152 -10.66 2.35 3.90
CA ASP A 152 -11.27 3.17 2.85
C ASP A 152 -10.99 2.56 1.47
N ALA A 153 -11.91 2.78 0.51
CA ALA A 153 -11.78 2.23 -0.85
C ALA A 153 -10.45 2.61 -1.53
N SER A 154 -9.99 3.85 -1.34
CA SER A 154 -8.71 4.32 -1.89
C SER A 154 -7.50 3.44 -1.52
N LEU A 155 -7.54 2.77 -0.35
CA LEU A 155 -6.48 1.87 0.10
C LEU A 155 -6.62 0.45 -0.45
N ALA A 156 -7.83 0.03 -0.80
CA ALA A 156 -8.14 -1.32 -1.29
C ALA A 156 -8.03 -1.44 -2.82
N LEU A 157 -8.22 -0.34 -3.56
CA LEU A 157 -8.24 -0.34 -5.01
C LEU A 157 -6.96 -0.87 -5.69
N PRO A 158 -5.73 -0.62 -5.21
CA PRO A 158 -4.54 -1.23 -5.80
C PRO A 158 -4.55 -2.76 -5.69
N ALA A 159 -4.96 -3.29 -4.52
CA ALA A 159 -5.07 -4.73 -4.31
C ALA A 159 -6.14 -5.33 -5.23
N LEU A 160 -7.29 -4.66 -5.34
CA LEU A 160 -8.34 -5.05 -6.26
C LEU A 160 -7.86 -5.05 -7.71
N ALA A 161 -7.14 -4.00 -8.14
CA ALA A 161 -6.61 -3.88 -9.49
C ALA A 161 -5.65 -5.02 -9.84
N ARG A 162 -4.76 -5.41 -8.92
CA ARG A 162 -3.82 -6.52 -9.13
C ARG A 162 -4.52 -7.87 -9.20
N VAL A 163 -5.53 -8.06 -8.35
CA VAL A 163 -6.32 -9.29 -8.29
C VAL A 163 -7.23 -9.48 -9.51
N LEU A 164 -7.76 -8.38 -10.06
CA LEU A 164 -8.58 -8.38 -11.27
C LEU A 164 -7.75 -8.41 -12.56
N ALA A 165 -6.46 -8.07 -12.50
CA ALA A 165 -5.60 -8.08 -13.67
C ALA A 165 -5.52 -9.51 -14.25
N PRO A 166 -5.45 -9.67 -15.58
CA PRO A 166 -5.20 -10.96 -16.18
C PRO A 166 -3.92 -11.56 -15.57
N TRP A 167 -4.08 -12.68 -14.88
CA TRP A 167 -2.98 -13.38 -14.23
C TRP A 167 -1.96 -13.77 -15.30
N PRO A 168 -0.65 -13.52 -15.12
CA PRO A 168 0.34 -13.95 -16.11
C PRO A 168 0.23 -15.47 -16.29
N ALA A 169 0.17 -15.91 -17.55
CA ALA A 169 -0.17 -17.28 -17.96
C ALA A 169 0.72 -18.38 -17.34
N ASN A 170 1.84 -18.01 -16.72
CA ASN A 170 2.84 -18.92 -16.18
C ASN A 170 2.74 -19.17 -14.67
N SER A 171 1.84 -18.49 -13.95
CA SER A 171 1.68 -18.75 -12.52
C SER A 171 0.58 -19.79 -12.30
N THR A 172 0.95 -20.90 -11.66
CA THR A 172 0.07 -22.03 -11.31
C THR A 172 -1.24 -21.52 -10.72
N PRO A 173 -2.40 -22.00 -11.20
CA PRO A 173 -3.68 -21.61 -10.65
C PRO A 173 -3.73 -22.12 -9.21
N VAL A 174 -3.59 -21.22 -8.25
CA VAL A 174 -3.61 -21.60 -6.84
C VAL A 174 -5.00 -22.10 -6.42
N LEU A 175 -6.06 -21.81 -7.19
CA LEU A 175 -7.43 -22.23 -6.88
C LEU A 175 -8.22 -22.44 -8.19
N GLU A 176 -8.93 -23.55 -8.31
CA GLU A 176 -9.94 -23.80 -9.35
C GLU A 176 -11.10 -22.82 -9.15
N ARG A 177 -11.15 -21.75 -9.94
CA ARG A 177 -12.07 -20.63 -9.72
C ARG A 177 -13.41 -20.92 -10.39
N GLU A 178 -14.52 -20.82 -9.65
CA GLU A 178 -15.76 -20.41 -10.31
C GLU A 178 -15.61 -18.93 -10.69
N PRO A 179 -15.78 -18.57 -11.98
CA PRO A 179 -15.70 -17.18 -12.38
C PRO A 179 -16.81 -16.39 -11.68
N PRO A 180 -16.51 -15.21 -11.10
CA PRO A 180 -17.56 -14.34 -10.57
C PRO A 180 -18.59 -14.03 -11.66
N THR A 181 -19.83 -13.72 -11.26
CA THR A 181 -20.86 -13.32 -12.21
C THR A 181 -20.38 -12.13 -13.04
N ALA A 182 -20.79 -12.06 -14.31
CA ALA A 182 -20.40 -10.95 -15.20
C ALA A 182 -20.78 -9.58 -14.61
N GLN A 183 -21.89 -9.51 -13.88
CA GLN A 183 -22.32 -8.32 -13.16
C GLN A 183 -21.34 -7.92 -12.05
N LEU A 184 -20.95 -8.87 -11.19
CA LEU A 184 -20.00 -8.62 -10.12
C LEU A 184 -18.65 -8.15 -10.66
N LEU A 185 -18.16 -8.81 -11.71
CA LEU A 185 -16.91 -8.42 -12.36
C LEU A 185 -16.99 -7.01 -12.95
N GLY A 186 -18.11 -6.65 -13.59
CA GLY A 186 -18.35 -5.31 -14.13
C GLY A 186 -18.27 -4.21 -13.06
N ILE A 187 -18.88 -4.44 -11.89
CA ILE A 187 -18.83 -3.48 -10.76
C ILE A 187 -17.39 -3.28 -10.28
N LEU A 188 -16.66 -4.37 -10.06
CA LEU A 188 -15.28 -4.33 -9.56
C LEU A 188 -14.33 -3.64 -10.56
N GLN A 189 -14.47 -3.96 -11.86
CA GLN A 189 -13.70 -3.34 -12.93
C GLN A 189 -14.00 -1.84 -13.05
N ALA A 190 -15.28 -1.43 -12.99
CA ALA A 190 -15.67 -0.02 -13.02
C ALA A 190 -15.04 0.76 -11.85
N CYS A 191 -15.01 0.17 -10.65
CA CYS A 191 -14.39 0.79 -9.48
C CYS A 191 -12.88 1.04 -9.67
N VAL A 192 -12.16 0.07 -10.25
CA VAL A 192 -10.72 0.20 -10.51
C VAL A 192 -10.42 1.20 -11.63
N ALA A 193 -11.29 1.29 -12.64
CA ALA A 193 -11.08 2.13 -13.81
C ALA A 193 -11.40 3.61 -13.55
N ILE A 194 -12.50 3.90 -12.84
CA ILE A 194 -13.06 5.25 -12.72
C ILE A 194 -12.53 5.98 -11.48
N ALA A 195 -12.20 5.27 -10.41
CA ALA A 195 -11.65 5.91 -9.21
C ALA A 195 -10.30 6.61 -9.51
N PRO A 196 -10.02 7.78 -8.91
CA PRO A 196 -10.71 8.40 -7.78
C PRO A 196 -11.89 9.32 -8.12
N ASP A 197 -12.41 9.35 -9.35
CA ASP A 197 -13.62 10.12 -9.65
C ASP A 197 -14.86 9.42 -9.09
N TRP A 198 -15.10 9.63 -7.79
CA TRP A 198 -16.21 9.04 -7.07
C TRP A 198 -17.58 9.53 -7.56
N GLY A 199 -17.64 10.70 -8.21
CA GLY A 199 -18.87 11.24 -8.78
C GLY A 199 -19.25 10.52 -10.06
N ALA A 200 -18.29 10.38 -10.99
CA ALA A 200 -18.47 9.57 -12.19
C ALA A 200 -18.77 8.11 -11.85
N LEU A 201 -18.05 7.54 -10.87
CA LEU A 201 -18.28 6.17 -10.42
C LEU A 201 -19.66 5.98 -9.78
N ALA A 202 -20.15 6.98 -9.03
CA ALA A 202 -21.51 6.93 -8.49
C ALA A 202 -22.56 6.90 -9.59
N ASN A 203 -22.39 7.72 -10.64
CA ASN A 203 -23.30 7.73 -11.78
C ASN A 203 -23.28 6.40 -12.54
N GLU A 204 -22.07 5.86 -12.81
CA GLU A 204 -21.89 4.58 -13.49
C GLU A 204 -22.59 3.43 -12.76
N LEU A 205 -22.49 3.41 -11.43
CA LEU A 205 -23.08 2.37 -10.59
C LEU A 205 -24.53 2.66 -10.17
N GLY A 206 -25.15 3.76 -10.64
CA GLY A 206 -26.50 4.16 -10.21
C GLY A 206 -26.62 4.44 -8.71
N CYS A 207 -25.54 4.87 -8.07
CA CYS A 207 -25.44 5.12 -6.64
C CYS A 207 -25.69 6.61 -6.30
N SER A 208 -26.26 6.88 -5.12
CA SER A 208 -26.56 8.25 -4.66
C SER A 208 -25.35 9.08 -4.19
N GLY A 209 -24.12 8.55 -4.29
CA GLY A 209 -22.88 9.24 -3.94
C GLY A 209 -21.81 8.32 -3.33
N LEU A 210 -20.71 8.90 -2.84
CA LEU A 210 -19.52 8.17 -2.36
C LEU A 210 -19.82 7.09 -1.31
N ARG A 211 -20.70 7.38 -0.34
CA ARG A 211 -21.04 6.38 0.70
C ARG A 211 -21.75 5.16 0.11
N ALA A 212 -22.64 5.37 -0.86
CA ALA A 212 -23.32 4.29 -1.55
C ALA A 212 -22.34 3.49 -2.41
N VAL A 213 -21.42 4.16 -3.12
CA VAL A 213 -20.33 3.53 -3.88
C VAL A 213 -19.45 2.67 -2.97
N GLN A 214 -19.00 3.20 -1.83
CA GLN A 214 -18.17 2.45 -0.89
C GLN A 214 -18.90 1.21 -0.36
N ARG A 215 -20.20 1.31 -0.07
CA ARG A 215 -21.01 0.16 0.37
C ARG A 215 -21.12 -0.89 -0.75
N ALA A 216 -21.49 -0.47 -1.96
CA ALA A 216 -21.61 -1.38 -3.11
C ALA A 216 -20.29 -2.10 -3.40
N LEU A 217 -19.17 -1.37 -3.36
CA LEU A 217 -17.84 -1.96 -3.54
C LEU A 217 -17.49 -2.94 -2.41
N ARG A 218 -17.83 -2.65 -1.15
CA ARG A 218 -17.61 -3.60 -0.04
C ARG A 218 -18.43 -4.88 -0.18
N GLU A 219 -19.68 -4.76 -0.58
CA GLU A 219 -20.56 -5.90 -0.85
C GLU A 219 -20.01 -6.75 -2.00
N ALA A 220 -19.62 -6.11 -3.10
CA ALA A 220 -19.00 -6.78 -4.24
C ALA A 220 -17.69 -7.50 -3.85
N VAL A 221 -16.79 -6.84 -3.10
CA VAL A 221 -15.55 -7.49 -2.64
C VAL A 221 -15.86 -8.66 -1.69
N ARG A 222 -16.88 -8.57 -0.83
CA ARG A 222 -17.27 -9.67 0.05
C ARG A 222 -17.80 -10.87 -0.73
N GLU A 223 -18.73 -10.65 -1.65
CA GLU A 223 -19.28 -11.69 -2.51
C GLU A 223 -18.17 -12.36 -3.33
N TRP A 224 -17.24 -11.55 -3.84
CA TRP A 224 -16.05 -12.03 -4.54
C TRP A 224 -15.15 -12.88 -3.62
N LEU A 225 -14.87 -12.47 -2.38
CA LEU A 225 -14.07 -13.27 -1.44
C LEU A 225 -14.77 -14.59 -1.01
N GLU A 226 -16.10 -14.59 -0.92
CA GLU A 226 -16.87 -15.78 -0.58
C GLU A 226 -16.82 -16.84 -1.70
N SER A 227 -16.75 -16.42 -2.97
CA SER A 227 -16.59 -17.37 -4.08
C SER A 227 -15.24 -18.10 -4.03
N PHE A 228 -14.19 -17.46 -3.49
CA PHE A 228 -12.89 -18.12 -3.23
C PHE A 228 -12.99 -19.19 -2.15
N SER A 229 -13.76 -18.94 -1.10
CA SER A 229 -13.89 -19.87 0.03
C SER A 229 -14.74 -21.10 -0.30
N LYS A 230 -15.77 -20.96 -1.15
CA LYS A 230 -16.63 -22.07 -1.59
C LYS A 230 -15.90 -23.02 -2.54
N SER A 231 -15.12 -22.49 -3.47
CA SER A 231 -14.26 -23.26 -4.38
C SER A 231 -13.26 -24.17 -3.62
N LEU A 232 -12.69 -23.65 -2.52
CA LEU A 232 -11.80 -24.41 -1.62
C LEU A 232 -12.49 -25.59 -0.92
N GLN A 233 -13.80 -25.49 -0.65
CA GLN A 233 -14.58 -26.53 0.01
C GLN A 233 -15.11 -27.58 -0.98
N SER A 234 -15.53 -27.18 -2.18
CA SER A 234 -16.01 -28.09 -3.22
C SER A 234 -14.91 -28.96 -3.82
N GLY A 235 -13.69 -28.43 -3.97
CA GLY A 235 -12.53 -29.20 -4.45
C GLY A 235 -12.06 -30.31 -3.50
N ARG A 236 -12.37 -30.21 -2.20
CA ARG A 236 -12.08 -31.29 -1.23
C ARG A 236 -13.13 -32.40 -1.22
N ALA A 237 -14.37 -32.11 -1.60
CA ALA A 237 -15.46 -33.09 -1.60
C ALA A 237 -15.50 -33.97 -2.86
N GLN A 238 -14.68 -33.68 -3.88
CA GLN A 238 -14.56 -34.46 -5.12
C GLN A 238 -13.31 -35.36 -5.15
N GLN A 239 -12.53 -35.41 -4.08
CA GLN A 239 -11.35 -36.29 -3.94
C GLN A 239 -11.56 -37.48 -2.99
N ASP A 240 -12.76 -37.64 -2.45
CA ASP A 240 -13.22 -38.80 -1.66
C ASP A 240 -14.27 -39.61 -2.44
#